data_AF-A0A1G1LP48-F1
#
_entry.id   AF-A0A1G1LP48-F1
#
_cell.length_a   1.000
_cell.length_b   1.000
_cell.length_c   1.000
_cell.angle_alpha   90.00
_cell.angle_beta   90.00
_cell.angle_gamma   90.00
#
_symmetry.space_group_name_H-M   'P 1'
#
loop_
_entity.id
_entity.type
_entity.pdbx_description
1 polymer ?
#
loop_
_entity_poly.entity_id
_entity_poly.type
_entity_poly.pdbx_seq_one_letter_code
_entity_poly.pdbx_strand_id
1 'polypeptide(L)'
;MEERYKRDILLHVNKPQEQILFTFYIMCFLILAAFMGMAYLVVKHPLFADTGDMHSLVKSSFSGLKLIIISLGILMGGAFFMLIYWIYYITNKILGPYDRILRELDIVIDAPAHLRKPLKVRPGDQMFGELLKRINFLIERR
;
A
#
# COMPACT_ATOMS: atom_id res chain seq x y z
N MET A 1 17.36 9.60 -34.16
CA MET A 1 17.17 10.09 -32.79
C MET A 1 16.13 9.21 -32.15
N GLU A 2 16.54 8.30 -31.26
CA GLU A 2 15.61 7.44 -30.52
C GLU A 2 14.84 8.31 -29.54
N GLU A 3 13.53 8.48 -29.78
CA GLU A 3 12.63 9.04 -28.79
C GLU A 3 12.64 8.13 -27.56
N ARG A 4 13.31 8.59 -26.50
CA ARG A 4 13.15 8.02 -25.16
C ARG A 4 11.68 8.12 -24.79
N TYR A 5 10.95 7.04 -24.96
CA TYR A 5 9.63 6.84 -24.38
C TYR A 5 9.78 7.07 -22.86
N LYS A 6 9.44 8.27 -22.41
CA LYS A 6 9.31 8.61 -20.99
C LYS A 6 8.15 7.77 -20.49
N ARG A 7 8.48 6.58 -20.00
CA ARG A 7 7.54 5.73 -19.30
C ARG A 7 7.05 6.56 -18.12
N ASP A 8 5.77 6.90 -18.08
CA ASP A 8 5.15 7.57 -16.93
C ASP A 8 5.16 6.60 -15.74
N ILE A 9 6.28 6.60 -15.03
CA ILE A 9 6.54 5.77 -13.85
C ILE A 9 5.59 6.15 -12.72
N LEU A 10 5.06 7.38 -12.72
CA LEU A 10 4.19 7.89 -11.66
C LEU A 10 2.80 7.26 -11.63
N LEU A 11 2.30 6.71 -12.73
CA LEU A 11 0.92 6.19 -12.83
C LEU A 11 0.79 4.79 -13.44
N HIS A 12 1.90 4.14 -13.80
CA HIS A 12 1.87 2.71 -14.18
C HIS A 12 1.81 1.82 -12.94
N VAL A 13 0.60 1.74 -12.40
CA VAL A 13 0.23 0.87 -11.29
C VAL A 13 -0.14 -0.50 -11.88
N ASN A 14 0.53 -1.57 -11.46
CA ASN A 14 0.17 -2.94 -11.86
C ASN A 14 -1.28 -3.23 -11.46
N LYS A 15 -2.05 -4.01 -12.23
CA LYS A 15 -3.44 -4.41 -11.90
C LYS A 15 -3.67 -4.81 -10.43
N PRO A 16 -2.79 -5.61 -9.78
CA PRO A 16 -2.93 -5.89 -8.34
C PRO A 16 -2.73 -4.65 -7.45
N GLN A 17 -1.82 -3.74 -7.81
CA GLN A 17 -1.66 -2.47 -7.09
C GLN A 17 -2.91 -1.59 -7.24
N GLU A 18 -3.57 -1.60 -8.40
CA GLU A 18 -4.79 -0.82 -8.66
C GLU A 18 -5.95 -1.28 -7.77
N GLN A 19 -6.18 -2.59 -7.67
CA GLN A 19 -7.23 -3.14 -6.80
C GLN A 19 -6.96 -2.85 -5.31
N ILE A 20 -5.71 -2.95 -4.88
CA ILE A 20 -5.32 -2.65 -3.50
C ILE A 20 -5.45 -1.15 -3.21
N LEU A 21 -4.97 -0.28 -4.11
CA LEU A 21 -5.09 1.17 -3.99
C LEU A 21 -6.56 1.61 -3.97
N PHE A 22 -7.39 1.05 -4.85
CA PHE A 22 -8.81 1.39 -4.90
C PHE A 22 -9.54 1.00 -3.60
N THR A 23 -9.32 -0.23 -3.11
CA THR A 23 -9.87 -0.69 -1.83
C THR A 23 -9.41 0.22 -0.69
N PHE A 24 -8.16 0.64 -0.73
CA PHE A 24 -7.58 1.56 0.24
C PHE A 24 -8.21 2.96 0.19
N TYR A 25 -8.39 3.54 -0.99
CA TYR A 25 -9.05 4.84 -1.14
C TYR A 25 -10.49 4.83 -0.62
N ILE A 26 -11.24 3.75 -0.87
CA ILE A 26 -12.60 3.57 -0.33
C ILE A 26 -12.56 3.56 1.20
N MET A 27 -11.66 2.80 1.82
CA MET A 27 -11.54 2.74 3.28
C MET A 27 -11.20 4.11 3.88
N CYS A 28 -10.28 4.85 3.26
CA CYS A 28 -9.95 6.22 3.67
C CYS A 28 -11.16 7.15 3.58
N PHE A 29 -11.93 7.07 2.49
CA PHE A 29 -13.14 7.88 2.31
C PHE A 29 -14.20 7.57 3.36
N LEU A 30 -14.44 6.29 3.65
CA LEU A 30 -15.41 5.85 4.68
C LEU A 30 -15.02 6.33 6.08
N ILE A 31 -13.73 6.24 6.41
CA ILE A 31 -13.20 6.72 7.70
C ILE A 31 -13.34 8.24 7.81
N LEU A 32 -12.99 8.99 6.77
CA LEU A 32 -13.15 10.44 6.75
C LEU A 32 -14.62 10.84 6.91
N ALA A 33 -15.52 10.16 6.20
CA ALA A 33 -16.97 10.39 6.29
C ALA A 33 -17.50 10.09 7.70
N ALA A 34 -17.07 9.00 8.32
CA ALA A 34 -17.44 8.66 9.70
C ALA A 34 -16.94 9.72 10.69
N PHE A 35 -15.71 10.22 10.51
CA PHE A 35 -15.14 11.25 11.37
C PHE A 35 -15.87 12.59 11.22
N MET A 36 -16.19 12.99 9.99
CA MET A 36 -16.99 14.19 9.74
C MET A 36 -18.41 14.06 10.31
N GLY A 37 -19.03 12.89 10.18
CA GLY A 37 -20.34 12.60 10.78
C GLY A 37 -20.30 12.70 12.30
N MET A 38 -19.27 12.14 12.94
CA MET A 38 -19.08 12.23 14.39
C MET A 38 -18.85 13.68 14.83
N ALA A 39 -18.02 14.45 14.12
CA ALA A 39 -17.78 15.86 14.41
C ALA A 39 -19.07 16.70 14.26
N TYR A 40 -19.88 16.42 13.23
CA TYR A 40 -21.17 17.07 13.02
C TYR A 40 -22.13 16.80 14.18
N LEU A 41 -22.24 15.53 14.62
CA LEU A 41 -23.07 15.15 15.76
C LEU A 41 -22.61 15.86 17.04
N VAL A 42 -21.31 15.93 17.32
CA VAL A 42 -20.79 16.61 18.51
C VAL A 42 -21.11 18.11 18.52
N VAL A 43 -21.08 18.78 17.36
CA VAL A 43 -21.33 20.22 17.27
C VAL A 43 -22.83 20.57 17.30
N LYS A 44 -23.69 19.72 16.73
CA LYS A 44 -25.11 20.05 16.51
C LYS A 44 -26.10 19.31 17.43
N HIS A 45 -25.67 18.34 18.22
CA HIS A 45 -26.60 17.57 19.04
C HIS A 45 -27.13 18.42 20.22
N PRO A 46 -28.46 18.51 20.41
CA PRO A 46 -29.10 19.42 21.38
C PRO A 46 -28.74 19.11 22.86
N LEU A 47 -28.30 17.88 23.17
CA LEU A 47 -27.74 17.53 24.49
C LEU A 47 -26.52 18.37 24.91
N PHE A 48 -25.81 19.00 23.96
CA PHE A 48 -24.63 19.84 24.23
C PHE A 48 -24.90 21.33 24.03
N ALA A 49 -26.11 21.72 23.61
CA ALA A 49 -26.43 23.08 23.20
C ALA A 49 -27.03 23.95 24.33
N ASP A 50 -27.54 23.35 25.42
CA ASP A 50 -28.55 24.03 26.27
C ASP A 50 -28.19 24.22 27.76
N THR A 51 -26.92 24.37 28.11
CA THR A 51 -26.54 24.54 29.54
C THR A 51 -25.51 25.65 29.73
N GLY A 52 -26.00 26.83 30.14
CA GLY A 52 -25.23 28.07 30.34
C GLY A 52 -24.08 27.98 31.36
N ASP A 53 -24.18 27.10 32.37
CA ASP A 53 -23.10 26.88 33.36
C ASP A 53 -22.20 25.66 33.05
N MET A 54 -22.68 24.70 32.25
CA MET A 54 -21.82 23.63 31.73
C MET A 54 -20.88 24.14 30.65
N HIS A 55 -21.05 25.35 30.12
CA HIS A 55 -20.21 25.84 29.04
C HIS A 55 -18.70 25.88 29.40
N SER A 56 -18.36 26.04 30.69
CA SER A 56 -16.98 26.00 31.21
C SER A 56 -16.43 24.57 31.38
N LEU A 57 -17.23 23.64 31.93
CA LEU A 57 -16.90 22.21 32.06
C LEU A 57 -16.87 21.49 30.70
N VAL A 58 -17.78 21.86 29.81
CA VAL A 58 -17.84 21.45 28.41
C VAL A 58 -16.65 22.06 27.67
N LYS A 59 -16.24 23.32 27.88
CA LYS A 59 -14.99 23.85 27.29
C LYS A 59 -13.75 23.06 27.70
N SER A 60 -13.63 22.72 28.99
CA SER A 60 -12.49 21.94 29.51
C SER A 60 -12.50 20.51 28.94
N SER A 61 -13.65 19.85 28.95
CA SER A 61 -13.83 18.50 28.37
C SER A 61 -13.69 18.50 26.84
N PHE A 62 -14.12 19.56 26.15
CA PHE A 62 -13.91 19.76 24.71
C PHE A 62 -12.44 19.95 24.38
N SER A 63 -11.63 20.55 25.27
CA SER A 63 -10.19 20.67 25.04
C SER A 63 -9.52 19.30 25.06
N GLY A 64 -9.90 18.45 26.03
CA GLY A 64 -9.45 17.05 26.10
C GLY A 64 -9.92 16.21 24.92
N LEU A 65 -11.21 16.30 24.56
CA LEU A 65 -11.77 15.61 23.40
C LEU A 65 -11.13 16.07 22.09
N LYS A 66 -10.87 17.37 21.91
CA LYS A 66 -10.15 17.89 20.74
C LYS A 66 -8.74 17.30 20.65
N LEU A 67 -8.02 17.23 21.76
CA LEU A 67 -6.69 16.62 21.79
C LEU A 67 -6.74 15.12 21.47
N ILE A 68 -7.74 14.40 21.96
CA ILE A 68 -7.95 12.97 21.64
C ILE A 68 -8.29 12.79 20.16
N ILE A 69 -9.17 13.62 19.60
CA ILE A 69 -9.58 13.60 18.19
C ILE A 69 -8.38 13.91 17.30
N ILE A 70 -7.58 14.92 17.63
CA ILE A 70 -6.37 15.30 16.87
C ILE A 70 -5.32 14.19 16.97
N SER A 71 -5.06 13.64 18.16
CA SER A 71 -4.07 12.59 18.33
C SER A 71 -4.49 11.31 17.60
N LEU A 72 -5.77 10.94 17.64
CA LEU A 72 -6.31 9.83 16.87
C LEU A 72 -6.13 10.07 15.36
N GLY A 73 -6.42 11.27 14.88
CA GLY A 73 -6.21 11.65 13.47
C GLY A 73 -4.76 11.53 13.03
N ILE A 74 -3.80 11.97 13.85
CA ILE A 74 -2.36 11.82 13.58
C ILE A 74 -1.96 10.34 13.57
N LEU A 75 -2.45 9.55 14.53
CA LEU A 75 -2.15 8.13 14.64
C LEU A 75 -2.69 7.36 13.44
N MET A 76 -3.92 7.65 13.01
CA MET A 76 -4.50 7.10 11.80
C MET A 76 -3.71 7.52 10.55
N GLY A 77 -3.37 8.80 10.42
CA GLY A 77 -2.56 9.30 9.31
C GLY A 77 -1.20 8.61 9.20
N GLY A 78 -0.52 8.42 10.34
CA GLY A 78 0.74 7.68 10.41
C GLY A 78 0.59 6.19 10.05
N ALA A 79 -0.45 5.54 10.56
CA ALA A 79 -0.77 4.15 10.20
C ALA A 79 -1.05 4.01 8.70
N PHE A 80 -1.79 4.94 8.11
CA PHE A 80 -2.05 4.97 6.67
C PHE A 80 -0.76 5.15 5.85
N PHE A 81 0.11 6.07 6.25
CA PHE A 81 1.38 6.27 5.56
C PHE A 81 2.24 5.00 5.58
N MET A 82 2.34 4.33 6.74
CA MET A 82 3.02 3.04 6.84
C MET A 82 2.39 1.98 5.94
N LEU A 83 1.05 1.92 5.89
CA LEU A 83 0.33 0.92 5.10
C LEU A 83 0.57 1.13 3.60
N ILE A 84 0.50 2.36 3.10
CA ILE A 84 0.83 2.70 1.70
C ILE A 84 2.27 2.33 1.39
N TYR A 85 3.21 2.70 2.26
CA TYR A 85 4.62 2.35 2.10
C TYR A 85 4.81 0.84 2.03
N TRP A 86 4.12 0.08 2.89
CA TRP A 86 4.20 -1.36 2.94
C TRP A 86 3.61 -2.03 1.70
N ILE A 87 2.46 -1.57 1.20
CA ILE A 87 1.87 -2.05 -0.06
C ILE A 87 2.82 -1.79 -1.22
N TYR A 88 3.36 -0.58 -1.30
CA TYR A 88 4.33 -0.20 -2.33
C TYR A 88 5.56 -1.13 -2.26
N TYR A 89 6.06 -1.39 -1.05
CA TYR A 89 7.18 -2.29 -0.83
C TYR A 89 6.84 -3.72 -1.30
N ILE A 90 5.77 -4.32 -0.80
CA ILE A 90 5.37 -5.68 -1.16
C ILE A 90 5.20 -5.80 -2.67
N THR A 91 4.53 -4.84 -3.29
CA THR A 91 4.20 -5.03 -4.69
C THR A 91 5.39 -4.86 -5.61
N ASN A 92 6.28 -3.90 -5.31
CA ASN A 92 7.45 -3.65 -6.14
C ASN A 92 8.63 -4.58 -5.82
N LYS A 93 8.76 -5.03 -4.57
CA LYS A 93 9.90 -5.87 -4.14
C LYS A 93 9.58 -7.35 -4.05
N ILE A 94 8.30 -7.74 -4.00
CA ILE A 94 7.89 -9.14 -3.86
C ILE A 94 7.10 -9.59 -5.08
N LEU A 95 5.91 -9.01 -5.31
CA LEU A 95 5.00 -9.47 -6.39
C LEU A 95 5.56 -9.25 -7.79
N GLY A 96 6.18 -8.09 -8.05
CA GLY A 96 6.78 -7.78 -9.35
C GLY A 96 7.88 -8.78 -9.75
N PRO A 97 8.91 -8.98 -8.90
CA PRO A 97 9.91 -10.03 -9.08
C PRO A 97 9.31 -11.43 -9.23
N TYR A 98 8.34 -11.79 -8.38
CA TYR A 98 7.71 -13.11 -8.41
C TYR A 98 7.04 -13.42 -9.75
N ASP A 99 6.19 -12.53 -10.25
CA ASP A 99 5.48 -12.70 -11.53
C ASP A 99 6.43 -12.70 -12.73
N ARG A 100 7.53 -11.95 -12.65
CA ARG A 100 8.61 -12.00 -13.66
C ARG A 100 9.30 -13.37 -13.66
N ILE A 101 9.69 -13.86 -12.49
CA ILE A 101 10.41 -15.13 -12.34
C ILE A 101 9.54 -16.27 -12.85
N LEU A 102 8.25 -16.29 -12.54
CA LEU A 102 7.32 -17.29 -13.06
C LEU A 102 7.28 -17.28 -14.59
N ARG A 103 7.08 -16.11 -15.22
CA ARG A 103 7.06 -16.00 -16.68
C ARG A 103 8.38 -16.43 -17.33
N GLU A 104 9.51 -16.05 -16.76
CA GLU A 104 10.81 -16.48 -17.27
C GLU A 104 11.02 -17.99 -17.07
N LEU A 105 10.52 -18.57 -15.96
CA LEU A 105 10.59 -20.00 -15.70
C LEU A 105 9.72 -20.81 -16.65
N ASP A 106 8.50 -20.37 -16.94
CA ASP A 106 7.60 -21.01 -17.92
C ASP A 106 8.26 -21.07 -19.30
N ILE A 107 8.89 -19.96 -19.73
CA ILE A 107 9.67 -19.91 -20.98
C ILE A 107 10.81 -20.93 -20.98
N VAL A 108 11.52 -21.09 -19.86
CA VAL A 108 12.64 -22.05 -19.76
C VAL A 108 12.15 -23.50 -19.75
N ILE A 109 11.01 -23.77 -19.13
CA ILE A 109 10.39 -25.11 -19.09
C ILE A 109 9.99 -25.54 -20.50
N ASP A 110 9.32 -24.64 -21.23
CA ASP A 110 8.83 -24.87 -22.60
C ASP A 110 9.94 -24.83 -23.65
N ALA A 111 11.08 -24.19 -23.35
CA ALA A 111 12.22 -24.15 -24.25
C ALA A 111 12.84 -25.55 -24.45
N PRO A 112 13.24 -25.89 -25.69
CA PRO A 112 14.07 -27.06 -25.97
C PRO A 112 15.34 -27.03 -25.10
N ALA A 113 15.78 -28.20 -24.61
CA ALA A 113 16.86 -28.31 -23.63
C ALA A 113 18.14 -27.52 -24.01
N HIS A 114 18.48 -27.48 -25.31
CA HIS A 114 19.66 -26.77 -25.82
C HIS A 114 19.54 -25.24 -25.89
N LEU A 115 18.35 -24.67 -25.68
CA LEU A 115 18.08 -23.22 -25.70
C LEU A 115 17.75 -22.64 -24.32
N ARG A 116 17.77 -23.48 -23.27
CA ARG A 116 17.49 -23.05 -21.90
C ARG A 116 18.61 -22.13 -21.41
N LYS A 117 18.23 -20.90 -21.06
CA LYS A 117 19.15 -19.91 -20.49
C LYS A 117 18.93 -19.78 -18.98
N PRO A 118 19.98 -19.54 -18.20
CA PRO A 118 19.84 -19.30 -16.77
C PRO A 118 19.04 -18.01 -16.51
N LEU A 119 18.19 -18.06 -15.49
CA LEU A 119 17.43 -16.93 -15.00
C LEU A 119 18.39 -15.88 -14.41
N LYS A 120 18.28 -14.64 -14.86
CA LYS A 120 19.13 -13.55 -14.36
C LYS A 120 18.54 -12.93 -13.09
N VAL A 121 19.39 -12.79 -12.08
CA VAL A 121 19.11 -12.00 -10.88
C VAL A 121 19.23 -10.51 -11.24
N ARG A 122 18.15 -9.75 -11.08
CA ARG A 122 18.10 -8.30 -11.31
C ARG A 122 18.14 -7.54 -9.96
N PRO A 123 18.52 -6.26 -9.97
CA PRO A 123 18.41 -5.39 -8.80
C PRO A 123 16.93 -5.26 -8.40
N GLY A 124 16.51 -6.04 -7.41
CA GLY A 124 15.11 -6.17 -6.97
C GLY A 124 14.76 -7.58 -6.50
N ASP A 125 15.43 -8.61 -7.02
CA ASP A 125 15.12 -10.01 -6.70
C ASP A 125 15.97 -10.57 -5.55
N GLN A 126 16.56 -9.70 -4.72
CA GLN A 126 17.47 -10.14 -3.65
C GLN A 126 16.81 -11.18 -2.73
N MET A 127 15.51 -11.01 -2.45
CA MET A 127 14.71 -11.96 -1.68
C MET A 127 14.62 -13.35 -2.33
N PHE A 128 14.67 -13.43 -3.67
CA PHE A 128 14.59 -14.67 -4.44
C PHE A 128 15.96 -15.18 -4.91
N GLY A 129 17.05 -14.53 -4.51
CA GLY A 129 18.39 -14.82 -5.03
C GLY A 129 18.85 -16.26 -4.80
N GLU A 130 18.63 -16.82 -3.61
CA GLU A 130 18.96 -18.22 -3.33
C GLU A 130 18.08 -19.20 -4.10
N LEU A 131 16.78 -18.89 -4.23
CA LEU A 131 15.85 -19.71 -5.01
C LEU A 131 16.28 -19.76 -6.47
N LEU A 132 16.60 -18.60 -7.07
CA LEU A 132 17.09 -18.50 -8.44
C LEU A 132 18.39 -19.28 -8.66
N LYS A 133 19.32 -19.28 -7.69
CA LYS A 133 20.53 -20.11 -7.76
C LYS A 133 20.20 -21.60 -7.83
N ARG A 134 19.27 -22.08 -6.99
CA ARG A 134 18.85 -23.49 -6.99
C ARG A 134 18.14 -23.87 -8.29
N ILE A 135 17.28 -22.99 -8.81
CA ILE A 135 16.59 -23.20 -10.09
C ILE A 135 17.61 -23.26 -11.24
N ASN A 136 18.57 -22.33 -11.30
CA ASN A 136 19.60 -22.34 -12.33
C ASN A 136 20.47 -23.60 -12.27
N PHE A 137 20.82 -24.07 -11.08
CA PHE A 137 21.53 -25.33 -10.91
C PHE A 137 20.75 -26.53 -11.48
N LEU A 138 19.42 -26.55 -11.33
CA LEU A 138 18.57 -27.60 -11.91
C LEU A 138 18.45 -27.49 -13.43
N ILE A 139 18.43 -26.27 -13.97
CA ILE A 139 18.40 -26.03 -15.43
C ILE A 139 19.69 -26.53 -16.07
N GLU A 140 20.85 -26.26 -15.46
CA GLU A 140 22.16 -26.70 -15.98
C GLU A 140 22.34 -28.22 -15.97
N ARG A 141 21.64 -28.93 -15.08
CA ARG A 141 21.76 -30.38 -14.92
C ARG A 141 20.87 -31.20 -15.85
N ARG A 142 19.98 -30.56 -16.61
CA ARG A 142 18.90 -31.22 -17.35
C ARG A 142 18.99 -31.00 -18.85
#